data_AF-A0A821LCJ4-F1
#
_entry.id   AF-A0A821LCJ4-F1
#
_cell.length_a   1.000
_cell.length_b   1.000
_cell.length_c   1.000
_cell.angle_alpha   90.00
_cell.angle_beta   90.00
_cell.angle_gamma   90.00
#
_symmetry.space_group_name_H-M   'P 1'
#
loop_
_entity.id
_entity.type
_entity.pdbx_description
1 polymer ?
#
loop_
_entity_poly.entity_id
_entity_poly.type
_entity_poly.pdbx_seq_one_letter_code
_entity_poly.pdbx_strand_id
1 'polypeptide(L)'
;HLNHHFPSSVVELSSCEQFNIKFNEIFEHRVNQILFESLGNTTHIRIHDYLNENQSPDIVFSIGMRIAVLLELRRRLYLAMGQLHNAFEKYEELSIYAHQVTMGIQRLKTCGPRLLELPVNDTVMNTGIKTPESFGKNISEQLKKLAGLTFVDVSNKFEDFNTYNIMAELSGTLNQLAVSLTTIANNIRMLCSIIINGTQYTAMATAAAQIMGNHMALTVVSTMGHVDI
;
A
#
# COMPACT_ATOMS: atom_id res chain seq x y z
N HIS A 1 12.73 -6.19 13.34
CA HIS A 1 13.40 -5.73 14.57
C HIS A 1 13.32 -4.22 14.81
N LEU A 2 13.08 -3.36 13.80
CA LEU A 2 12.99 -1.90 14.03
C LEU A 2 11.57 -1.35 14.25
N ASN A 3 10.52 -2.19 14.14
CA ASN A 3 9.13 -1.74 14.15
C ASN A 3 8.74 -0.98 15.43
N HIS A 4 9.35 -1.27 16.57
CA HIS A 4 9.07 -0.60 17.85
C HIS A 4 9.63 0.83 17.94
N HIS A 5 10.45 1.26 16.98
CA HIS A 5 10.99 2.62 16.94
C HIS A 5 10.08 3.60 16.18
N PHE A 6 9.13 3.10 15.39
CA PHE A 6 8.12 3.92 14.76
C PHE A 6 6.98 4.19 15.74
N PRO A 7 6.39 5.41 15.74
CA PRO A 7 5.24 5.71 16.59
C PRO A 7 4.09 4.74 16.32
N SER A 8 3.36 4.40 17.38
CA SER A 8 2.29 3.39 17.32
C SER A 8 1.01 3.91 16.67
N SER A 9 0.83 5.24 16.54
CA SER A 9 -0.37 5.82 15.97
C SER A 9 -0.09 6.59 14.68
N VAL A 10 -0.99 6.43 13.71
CA VAL A 10 -1.01 7.19 12.45
C VAL A 10 -1.29 8.68 12.72
N VAL A 11 -1.95 9.00 13.84
CA VAL A 11 -2.36 10.37 14.22
C VAL A 11 -1.18 11.18 14.79
N GLU A 12 -0.16 10.53 15.35
CA GLU A 12 1.05 11.20 15.87
C GLU A 12 1.95 11.76 14.78
N LEU A 13 1.79 11.33 13.53
CA LEU A 13 2.54 11.81 12.38
C LEU A 13 1.63 12.72 11.57
N SER A 14 1.70 14.03 11.84
CA SER A 14 0.77 15.00 11.25
C SER A 14 1.10 15.36 9.80
N SER A 15 2.17 14.79 9.21
CA SER A 15 2.53 14.98 7.80
C SER A 15 3.50 13.89 7.26
N CYS A 16 3.59 13.77 5.93
CA CYS A 16 4.60 12.97 5.24
C CYS A 16 6.02 13.38 5.64
N GLU A 17 6.25 14.67 5.87
CA GLU A 17 7.54 15.22 6.31
C GLU A 17 7.95 14.69 7.69
N GLN A 18 7.06 14.69 8.67
CA GLN A 18 7.36 14.16 10.00
C GLN A 18 7.67 12.66 9.96
N PHE A 19 6.92 11.89 9.15
CA PHE A 19 7.21 10.48 8.94
C PHE A 19 8.61 10.29 8.35
N ASN A 20 8.95 11.07 7.32
CA ASN A 20 10.25 10.98 6.66
C ASN A 20 11.41 11.36 7.59
N ILE A 21 11.26 12.44 8.38
CA ILE A 21 12.24 12.82 9.42
C ILE A 21 12.41 11.67 10.40
N LYS A 22 11.31 11.09 10.90
CA LYS A 22 11.40 10.02 11.90
C LYS A 22 12.06 8.76 11.35
N PHE A 23 11.76 8.41 10.11
CA PHE A 23 12.41 7.30 9.41
C PHE A 23 13.92 7.51 9.35
N ASN A 24 14.35 8.71 8.96
CA ASN A 24 15.77 9.06 8.83
C ASN A 24 16.50 9.04 10.18
N GLU A 25 15.88 9.53 11.25
CA GLU A 25 16.43 9.45 12.62
C GLU A 25 16.68 8.00 13.05
N ILE A 26 15.69 7.12 12.84
CA ILE A 26 15.80 5.70 13.21
C ILE A 26 16.90 5.03 12.39
N PHE A 27 17.00 5.35 11.10
CA PHE A 27 18.02 4.80 10.22
C PHE A 27 19.42 5.27 10.61
N GLU A 28 19.61 6.57 10.86
CA GLU A 28 20.86 7.16 11.35
C GLU A 28 21.30 6.51 12.67
N HIS A 29 20.37 6.37 13.62
CA HIS A 29 20.66 5.72 14.89
C HIS A 29 21.11 4.26 14.68
N ARG A 30 20.44 3.52 13.80
CA ARG A 30 20.80 2.12 13.52
C ARG A 30 22.16 1.99 12.83
N VAL A 31 22.48 2.89 11.90
CA VAL A 31 23.79 2.92 11.24
C VAL A 31 24.90 3.17 12.25
N ASN A 32 24.75 4.19 13.10
CA ASN A 32 25.75 4.51 14.13
C ASN A 32 25.92 3.37 15.15
N GLN A 33 24.81 2.72 15.54
CA GLN A 33 24.88 1.54 16.39
C GLN A 33 25.70 0.40 15.74
N ILE A 34 25.45 0.11 14.45
CA ILE A 34 26.19 -0.94 13.73
C ILE A 34 27.67 -0.57 13.60
N LEU A 35 28.00 0.69 13.30
CA LEU A 35 29.39 1.15 13.18
C LEU A 35 30.14 1.05 14.50
N PHE A 36 29.49 1.39 15.62
CA PHE A 36 30.04 1.19 16.95
C PHE A 36 30.27 -0.30 17.25
N GLU A 37 29.25 -1.14 17.02
CA GLU A 37 29.31 -2.58 17.31
C GLU A 37 30.33 -3.33 16.43
N SER A 38 30.49 -2.94 15.17
CA SER A 38 31.34 -3.65 14.19
C SER A 38 32.77 -3.14 14.10
N LEU A 39 32.99 -1.83 14.27
CA LEU A 39 34.28 -1.18 14.03
C LEU A 39 34.83 -0.45 15.27
N GLY A 40 34.09 -0.42 16.38
CA GLY A 40 34.43 0.39 17.54
C GLY A 40 34.40 1.89 17.25
N ASN A 41 33.76 2.31 16.15
CA ASN A 41 33.73 3.71 15.74
C ASN A 41 32.79 4.49 16.66
N THR A 42 33.35 5.45 17.40
CA THR A 42 32.60 6.33 18.31
C THR A 42 32.19 7.65 17.66
N THR A 43 32.64 7.91 16.43
CA THR A 43 32.26 9.13 15.70
C THR A 43 30.84 8.99 15.19
N HIS A 44 29.96 9.89 15.65
CA HIS A 44 28.60 9.96 15.14
C HIS A 44 28.60 10.44 13.68
N ILE A 45 28.17 9.58 12.77
CA ILE A 45 27.99 9.92 11.37
C ILE A 45 26.57 10.43 11.19
N ARG A 46 26.48 11.70 10.85
CA ARG A 46 25.23 12.37 10.51
C ARG A 46 24.89 12.07 9.05
N ILE A 47 24.07 11.06 8.82
CA ILE A 47 23.69 10.62 7.47
C ILE A 47 22.40 11.24 6.98
N HIS A 48 21.59 11.84 7.86
CA HIS A 48 20.33 12.47 7.46
C HIS A 48 20.49 13.52 6.34
N ASP A 49 21.64 14.23 6.31
CA ASP A 49 22.00 15.20 5.26
C ASP A 49 22.08 14.54 3.88
N TYR A 50 22.47 13.26 3.82
CA TYR A 50 22.61 12.48 2.58
C TYR A 50 21.37 11.65 2.23
N LEU A 51 20.57 11.24 3.23
CA LEU A 51 19.44 10.33 3.03
C LEU A 51 18.31 10.95 2.18
N ASN A 52 18.10 12.25 2.34
CA ASN A 52 17.06 13.00 1.62
C ASN A 52 17.61 13.76 0.41
N GLU A 53 18.90 13.61 0.07
CA GLU A 53 19.44 14.26 -1.13
C GLU A 53 18.62 13.82 -2.34
N ASN A 54 18.16 14.81 -3.12
CA ASN A 54 17.35 14.61 -4.31
C ASN A 54 15.97 13.98 -4.05
N GLN A 55 15.40 14.09 -2.85
CA GLN A 55 14.10 13.51 -2.51
C GLN A 55 13.14 14.51 -1.83
N SER A 56 11.87 14.50 -2.26
CA SER A 56 10.75 15.11 -1.54
C SER A 56 10.10 14.09 -0.60
N PRO A 57 9.85 14.43 0.68
CA PRO A 57 9.14 13.55 1.63
C PRO A 57 7.80 13.02 1.10
N ASP A 58 7.03 13.83 0.37
CA ASP A 58 5.72 13.44 -0.16
C ASP A 58 5.85 12.35 -1.24
N ILE A 59 6.87 12.46 -2.09
CA ILE A 59 7.16 11.46 -3.12
C ILE A 59 7.66 10.18 -2.47
N VAL A 60 8.57 10.27 -1.50
CA VAL A 60 9.06 9.10 -0.75
C VAL A 60 7.91 8.36 -0.07
N PHE A 61 7.00 9.11 0.56
CA PHE A 61 5.83 8.55 1.22
C PHE A 61 4.88 7.87 0.21
N SER A 62 4.57 8.53 -0.92
CA SER A 62 3.74 7.97 -1.99
C SER A 62 4.32 6.67 -2.57
N ILE A 63 5.63 6.65 -2.84
CA ILE A 63 6.35 5.45 -3.29
C ILE A 63 6.23 4.33 -2.25
N GLY A 64 6.51 4.63 -0.98
CA GLY A 64 6.41 3.68 0.12
C GLY A 64 5.01 3.08 0.26
N MET A 65 3.98 3.91 0.16
CA MET A 65 2.57 3.49 0.20
C MET A 65 2.22 2.54 -0.95
N ARG A 66 2.59 2.87 -2.19
CA ARG A 66 2.31 1.99 -3.35
C ARG A 66 3.03 0.67 -3.24
N ILE A 67 4.30 0.66 -2.80
CA ILE A 67 5.05 -0.57 -2.54
C ILE A 67 4.36 -1.41 -1.46
N ALA A 68 3.99 -0.81 -0.32
CA ALA A 68 3.34 -1.52 0.77
C ALA A 68 2.02 -2.16 0.31
N VAL A 69 1.18 -1.40 -0.42
CA VAL A 69 -0.07 -1.90 -1.00
C VAL A 69 0.18 -3.07 -1.95
N LEU A 70 1.08 -2.93 -2.93
CA LEU A 70 1.39 -3.98 -3.89
C LEU A 70 1.90 -5.26 -3.22
N LEU A 71 2.75 -5.11 -2.20
CA LEU A 71 3.26 -6.22 -1.42
C LEU A 71 2.15 -6.90 -0.60
N GLU A 72 1.26 -6.16 0.04
CA GLU A 72 0.16 -6.71 0.83
C GLU A 72 -0.91 -7.39 -0.05
N LEU A 73 -1.22 -6.80 -1.20
CA LEU A 73 -2.07 -7.45 -2.21
C LEU A 73 -1.49 -8.81 -2.62
N ARG A 74 -0.20 -8.85 -2.94
CA ARG A 74 0.48 -10.09 -3.37
C ARG A 74 0.65 -11.12 -2.25
N ARG A 75 1.08 -10.68 -1.06
CA ARG A 75 1.51 -11.56 0.03
C ARG A 75 0.37 -12.05 0.90
N ARG A 76 -0.76 -11.32 0.95
CA ARG A 76 -1.89 -11.67 1.80
C ARG A 76 -3.17 -11.84 0.99
N LEU A 77 -3.62 -10.76 0.34
CA LEU A 77 -4.97 -10.74 -0.21
C LEU A 77 -5.16 -11.77 -1.33
N TYR A 78 -4.29 -11.79 -2.35
CA TYR A 78 -4.41 -12.73 -3.46
C TYR A 78 -4.25 -14.19 -3.02
N LEU A 79 -3.42 -14.46 -2.02
CA LEU A 79 -3.30 -15.81 -1.46
C LEU A 79 -4.58 -16.24 -0.73
N ALA A 80 -5.12 -15.39 0.13
CA ALA A 80 -6.36 -15.67 0.86
C ALA A 80 -7.55 -15.84 -0.09
N MET A 81 -7.66 -14.98 -1.10
CA MET A 81 -8.69 -15.10 -2.13
C MET A 81 -8.52 -16.37 -2.97
N GLY A 82 -7.28 -16.75 -3.30
CA GLY A 82 -7.01 -18.01 -3.99
C GLY A 82 -7.43 -19.24 -3.18
N GLN A 83 -7.17 -19.24 -1.87
CA GLN A 83 -7.63 -20.29 -0.96
C GLN A 83 -9.16 -20.36 -0.89
N LEU A 84 -9.82 -19.20 -0.78
CA LEU A 84 -11.28 -19.12 -0.74
C LEU A 84 -11.92 -19.61 -2.05
N HIS A 85 -11.37 -19.19 -3.20
CA HIS A 85 -11.78 -19.65 -4.51
C HIS A 85 -11.66 -21.18 -4.63
N ASN A 86 -10.49 -21.74 -4.30
CA ASN A 86 -10.25 -23.18 -4.34
C ASN A 86 -11.15 -23.97 -3.38
N ALA A 87 -11.61 -23.35 -2.29
CA ALA A 87 -12.57 -23.98 -1.38
C ALA A 87 -13.96 -24.10 -2.01
N PHE A 88 -14.39 -23.08 -2.76
CA PHE A 88 -15.68 -23.10 -3.46
C PHE A 88 -15.67 -23.98 -4.71
N GLU A 89 -14.58 -24.01 -5.48
CA GLU A 89 -14.50 -24.85 -6.69
C GLU A 89 -14.64 -26.36 -6.43
N LYS A 90 -14.46 -26.81 -5.18
CA LYS A 90 -14.64 -28.23 -4.82
C LYS A 90 -16.08 -28.71 -4.99
N TYR A 91 -17.06 -27.81 -5.05
CA TYR A 91 -18.48 -28.13 -5.11
C TYR A 91 -19.13 -27.35 -6.26
N GLU A 92 -19.80 -28.07 -7.16
CA GLU A 92 -20.40 -27.47 -8.37
C GLU A 92 -21.44 -26.40 -8.03
N GLU A 93 -22.22 -26.60 -6.97
CA GLU A 93 -23.25 -25.65 -6.54
C GLU A 93 -22.66 -24.34 -6.00
N LEU A 94 -21.37 -24.32 -5.63
CA LEU A 94 -20.67 -23.14 -5.13
C LEU A 94 -19.84 -22.43 -6.20
N SER A 95 -19.91 -22.89 -7.46
CA SER A 95 -19.20 -22.30 -8.61
C SER A 95 -19.49 -20.80 -8.80
N ILE A 96 -20.70 -20.34 -8.46
CA ILE A 96 -21.05 -18.92 -8.47
C ILE A 96 -20.17 -18.09 -7.53
N TYR A 97 -19.86 -18.60 -6.34
CA TYR A 97 -19.02 -17.91 -5.36
C TYR A 97 -17.55 -17.97 -5.75
N ALA A 98 -17.10 -19.11 -6.29
CA ALA A 98 -15.77 -19.23 -6.88
C ALA A 98 -15.56 -18.17 -7.97
N HIS A 99 -16.55 -18.00 -8.86
CA HIS A 99 -16.50 -17.00 -9.92
C HIS A 99 -16.51 -15.55 -9.38
N GLN A 100 -17.32 -15.24 -8.36
CA GLN A 100 -17.30 -13.93 -7.71
C GLN A 100 -15.92 -13.57 -7.15
N VAL A 101 -15.24 -14.53 -6.50
CA VAL A 101 -13.88 -14.33 -6.00
C VAL A 101 -12.90 -14.12 -7.15
N THR A 102 -12.98 -14.92 -8.22
CA THR A 102 -12.13 -14.75 -9.43
C THR A 102 -12.29 -13.36 -10.04
N MET A 103 -13.52 -12.89 -10.20
CA MET A 103 -13.79 -11.54 -10.73
C MET A 103 -13.26 -10.45 -9.80
N GLY A 104 -13.36 -10.64 -8.48
CA GLY A 104 -12.76 -9.73 -7.50
C GLY A 104 -11.24 -9.63 -7.64
N ILE A 105 -10.54 -10.76 -7.80
CA ILE A 105 -9.09 -10.78 -8.05
C ILE A 105 -8.76 -10.06 -9.36
N GLN A 106 -9.52 -10.32 -10.42
CA GLN A 106 -9.28 -9.70 -11.73
C GLN A 106 -9.44 -8.18 -11.68
N ARG A 107 -10.49 -7.67 -11.03
CA ARG A 107 -10.68 -6.22 -10.85
C ARG A 107 -9.53 -5.60 -10.05
N LEU A 108 -9.06 -6.25 -8.98
CA LEU A 108 -7.90 -5.73 -8.23
C LEU A 108 -6.63 -5.70 -9.08
N LYS A 109 -6.43 -6.71 -9.93
CA LYS A 109 -5.29 -6.76 -10.83
C LYS A 109 -5.31 -5.67 -11.89
N THR A 110 -6.47 -5.14 -12.28
CA THR A 110 -6.52 -4.04 -13.27
C THR A 110 -5.97 -2.74 -12.70
N CYS A 111 -5.99 -2.53 -11.38
CA CYS A 111 -5.34 -1.39 -10.72
C CYS A 111 -3.81 -1.54 -10.66
N GLY A 112 -3.28 -2.76 -10.79
CA GLY A 112 -1.85 -3.07 -10.65
C GLY A 112 -0.91 -2.22 -11.52
N PRO A 113 -1.16 -2.07 -12.83
CA PRO A 113 -0.34 -1.21 -13.70
C PRO A 113 -0.28 0.24 -13.22
N ARG A 114 -1.41 0.83 -12.83
CA ARG A 114 -1.46 2.23 -12.36
C ARG A 114 -0.80 2.41 -10.98
N LEU A 115 -0.87 1.39 -10.11
CA LEU A 115 -0.11 1.37 -8.86
C LEU A 115 1.41 1.30 -9.05
N LEU A 116 1.88 0.88 -10.24
CA LEU A 116 3.28 0.84 -10.63
C LEU A 116 3.74 2.11 -11.37
N GLU A 117 2.83 3.05 -11.64
CA GLU A 117 3.20 4.37 -12.15
C GLU A 117 3.65 5.24 -10.97
N LEU A 118 4.85 5.81 -11.03
CA LEU A 118 5.41 6.69 -10.01
C LEU A 118 6.30 7.76 -10.68
N PRO A 119 6.45 8.97 -10.10
CA PRO A 119 7.34 10.01 -10.61
C PRO A 119 8.80 9.67 -10.27
N VAL A 120 9.32 8.57 -10.84
CA VAL A 120 10.67 8.06 -10.54
C VAL A 120 11.77 9.00 -11.02
N ASN A 121 11.52 9.80 -12.05
CA ASN A 121 12.55 10.66 -12.65
C ASN A 121 12.60 12.08 -12.10
N ASP A 122 11.56 12.52 -11.37
CA ASP A 122 11.47 13.88 -10.82
C ASP A 122 11.07 13.80 -9.34
N THR A 123 12.04 13.41 -8.51
CA THR A 123 11.81 13.17 -7.08
C THR A 123 11.86 14.44 -6.23
N VAL A 124 12.03 15.60 -6.86
CA VAL A 124 11.88 16.92 -6.23
C VAL A 124 11.01 17.80 -7.14
N MET A 125 9.69 17.76 -6.94
CA MET A 125 8.77 18.65 -7.65
C MET A 125 8.82 20.06 -7.06
N ASN A 126 8.58 21.09 -7.89
CA ASN A 126 8.48 22.51 -7.51
C ASN A 126 9.73 23.20 -6.92
N THR A 127 10.94 22.62 -6.99
CA THR A 127 12.18 23.28 -6.49
C THR A 127 13.10 23.82 -7.59
N GLY A 128 12.88 23.44 -8.86
CA GLY A 128 13.77 23.77 -9.97
C GLY A 128 15.12 23.04 -9.95
N ILE A 129 15.38 22.20 -8.94
CA ILE A 129 16.58 21.37 -8.84
C ILE A 129 16.35 20.09 -9.64
N LYS A 130 17.11 19.90 -10.72
CA LYS A 130 17.07 18.66 -11.49
C LYS A 130 17.79 17.57 -10.73
N THR A 131 17.06 16.49 -10.43
CA THR A 131 17.66 15.25 -9.98
C THR A 131 18.53 14.65 -11.09
N PRO A 132 19.66 13.96 -10.76
CA PRO A 132 20.50 13.34 -11.77
C PRO A 132 19.70 12.40 -12.67
N GLU A 133 19.94 12.42 -13.98
CA GLU A 133 19.17 11.59 -14.95
C GLU A 133 19.22 10.08 -14.63
N SER A 134 20.28 9.62 -13.97
CA SER A 134 20.44 8.23 -13.54
C SER A 134 19.63 7.88 -12.29
N PHE A 135 19.10 8.86 -11.54
CA PHE A 135 18.49 8.63 -10.22
C PHE A 135 17.24 7.74 -10.31
N GLY A 136 16.28 8.10 -11.17
CA GLY A 136 15.06 7.32 -11.34
C GLY A 136 15.30 5.91 -11.86
N LYS A 137 16.24 5.75 -12.79
CA LYS A 137 16.67 4.44 -13.29
C LYS A 137 17.26 3.58 -12.17
N ASN A 138 18.17 4.14 -11.36
CA ASN A 138 18.79 3.44 -10.25
C ASN A 138 17.76 3.01 -9.20
N ILE A 139 16.79 3.89 -8.86
CA ILE A 139 15.70 3.55 -7.93
C ILE A 139 14.86 2.39 -8.50
N SER A 140 14.44 2.47 -9.76
CA SER A 140 13.63 1.41 -10.38
C SER A 140 14.37 0.06 -10.39
N GLU A 141 15.67 0.06 -10.68
CA GLU A 141 16.51 -1.14 -10.61
C GLU A 141 16.61 -1.72 -9.19
N GLN A 142 16.81 -0.88 -8.17
CA GLN A 142 16.86 -1.34 -6.77
C GLN A 142 15.51 -1.86 -6.29
N LEU A 143 14.41 -1.18 -6.63
CA LEU A 143 13.05 -1.62 -6.29
C LEU A 143 12.70 -2.94 -6.97
N LYS A 144 13.14 -3.14 -8.22
CA LYS A 144 13.01 -4.43 -8.91
C LYS A 144 13.79 -5.52 -8.20
N LYS A 145 15.02 -5.24 -7.76
CA LYS A 145 15.85 -6.21 -7.04
C LYS A 145 15.28 -6.57 -5.67
N LEU A 146 14.80 -5.59 -4.90
CA LEU A 146 14.35 -5.76 -3.52
C LEU A 146 12.91 -6.25 -3.41
N ALA A 147 12.00 -5.70 -4.21
CA ALA A 147 10.57 -5.97 -4.12
C ALA A 147 10.04 -6.85 -5.26
N GLY A 148 10.79 -6.98 -6.36
CA GLY A 148 10.32 -7.62 -7.59
C GLY A 148 9.30 -6.77 -8.34
N LEU A 149 9.28 -5.45 -8.11
CA LEU A 149 8.35 -4.50 -8.71
C LEU A 149 9.09 -3.65 -9.74
N THR A 150 8.49 -3.48 -10.92
CA THR A 150 9.05 -2.62 -11.97
C THR A 150 8.17 -1.40 -12.09
N PHE A 151 8.69 -0.25 -11.66
CA PHE A 151 7.97 1.02 -11.73
C PHE A 151 8.19 1.70 -13.08
N VAL A 152 7.15 2.40 -13.52
CA VAL A 152 7.12 3.14 -14.79
C VAL A 152 6.93 4.61 -14.46
N ASP A 153 7.53 5.51 -15.24
CA ASP A 153 7.35 6.94 -15.03
C ASP A 153 5.89 7.33 -15.30
N VAL A 154 5.33 8.16 -14.41
CA VAL A 154 3.95 8.61 -14.55
C VAL A 154 3.80 9.57 -15.72
N SER A 155 2.67 9.47 -16.43
CA SER A 155 2.39 10.33 -17.58
C SER A 155 2.18 11.80 -17.19
N ASN A 156 1.55 12.06 -16.04
CA ASN A 156 1.31 13.39 -15.51
C ASN A 156 1.70 13.47 -14.02
N LYS A 157 2.82 14.14 -13.75
CA LYS A 157 3.41 14.28 -12.42
C LYS A 157 2.60 15.19 -11.50
N PHE A 158 1.90 16.18 -12.06
CA PHE A 158 1.05 17.08 -11.29
C PHE A 158 -0.21 16.38 -10.78
N GLU A 159 -0.81 15.50 -11.59
CA GLU A 159 -1.97 14.72 -11.15
C GLU A 159 -1.57 13.73 -10.03
N ASP A 160 -0.45 13.03 -10.21
CA ASP A 160 0.02 12.03 -9.25
C ASP A 160 0.42 12.64 -7.89
N PHE A 161 0.98 13.86 -7.92
CA PHE A 161 1.43 14.57 -6.71
C PHE A 161 0.26 15.22 -5.95
N ASN A 162 -0.68 15.84 -6.67
CA ASN A 162 -1.73 16.64 -6.04
C ASN A 162 -3.02 15.84 -5.75
N THR A 163 -3.10 14.58 -6.19
CA THR A 163 -4.30 13.77 -6.04
C THR A 163 -4.01 12.37 -5.49
N TYR A 164 -5.03 11.75 -4.93
CA TYR A 164 -4.97 10.37 -4.42
C TYR A 164 -5.85 9.42 -5.24
N ASN A 165 -6.06 9.74 -6.52
CA ASN A 165 -7.04 9.06 -7.39
C ASN A 165 -6.80 7.55 -7.50
N ILE A 166 -5.54 7.13 -7.63
CA ILE A 166 -5.21 5.70 -7.69
C ILE A 166 -5.56 4.95 -6.39
N MET A 167 -5.43 5.60 -5.23
CA MET A 167 -5.82 5.01 -3.95
C MET A 167 -7.35 4.95 -3.83
N ALA A 168 -8.05 5.97 -4.32
CA ALA A 168 -9.52 5.96 -4.41
C ALA A 168 -10.04 4.85 -5.32
N GLU A 169 -9.42 4.65 -6.48
CA GLU A 169 -9.75 3.59 -7.44
C GLU A 169 -9.56 2.19 -6.81
N LEU A 170 -8.40 1.96 -6.20
CA LEU A 170 -8.12 0.71 -5.50
C LEU A 170 -9.14 0.46 -4.38
N SER A 171 -9.43 1.50 -3.59
CA SER A 171 -10.40 1.44 -2.51
C SER A 171 -11.80 1.11 -3.02
N GLY A 172 -12.24 1.68 -4.14
CA GLY A 172 -13.50 1.33 -4.80
C GLY A 172 -13.54 -0.13 -5.25
N THR A 173 -12.42 -0.66 -5.71
CA THR A 173 -12.33 -2.07 -6.09
C THR A 173 -12.37 -3.00 -4.87
N LEU A 174 -11.72 -2.63 -3.77
CA LEU A 174 -11.83 -3.35 -2.48
C LEU A 174 -13.25 -3.30 -1.92
N ASN A 175 -13.94 -2.17 -2.08
CA ASN A 175 -15.34 -2.01 -1.71
C ASN A 175 -16.25 -2.95 -2.53
N GLN A 176 -16.03 -3.05 -3.84
CA GLN A 176 -16.75 -4.00 -4.69
C GLN A 176 -16.51 -5.45 -4.26
N LEU A 177 -15.27 -5.79 -3.89
CA LEU A 177 -14.96 -7.12 -3.34
C LEU A 177 -15.69 -7.36 -2.02
N ALA A 178 -15.72 -6.37 -1.12
CA ALA A 178 -16.45 -6.45 0.14
C ALA A 178 -17.95 -6.70 -0.06
N VAL A 179 -18.58 -6.06 -1.05
CA VAL A 179 -19.97 -6.36 -1.43
C VAL A 179 -20.13 -7.84 -1.79
N SER A 180 -19.23 -8.37 -2.62
CA SER A 180 -19.28 -9.78 -3.04
C SER A 180 -19.12 -10.74 -1.85
N LEU A 181 -18.16 -10.47 -0.96
CA LEU A 181 -17.93 -11.27 0.25
C LEU A 181 -19.11 -11.21 1.22
N THR A 182 -19.78 -10.06 1.36
CA THR A 182 -21.00 -9.92 2.17
C THR A 182 -22.13 -10.77 1.61
N THR A 183 -22.32 -10.79 0.28
CA THR A 183 -23.32 -11.67 -0.35
C THR A 183 -23.03 -13.14 -0.08
N ILE A 184 -21.77 -13.57 -0.25
CA ILE A 184 -21.34 -14.94 0.05
C ILE A 184 -21.61 -15.29 1.52
N ALA A 185 -21.21 -14.41 2.45
CA ALA A 185 -21.41 -14.61 3.89
C ALA A 185 -22.89 -14.78 4.23
N ASN A 186 -23.74 -13.91 3.69
CA ASN A 186 -25.18 -13.93 3.95
C ASN A 186 -25.86 -15.18 3.39
N ASN A 187 -25.47 -15.61 2.18
CA ASN A 187 -26.04 -16.81 1.58
C ASN A 187 -25.63 -18.07 2.36
N ILE A 188 -24.35 -18.20 2.74
CA ILE A 188 -23.88 -19.30 3.59
C ILE A 188 -24.62 -19.28 4.93
N ARG A 189 -24.78 -18.11 5.54
CA ARG A 189 -25.55 -17.96 6.78
C ARG A 189 -26.98 -18.47 6.64
N MET A 190 -27.67 -18.12 5.56
CA MET A 190 -29.04 -18.58 5.32
C MET A 190 -29.10 -20.11 5.16
N LEU A 191 -28.19 -20.69 4.37
CA LEU A 191 -28.10 -22.13 4.14
C LEU A 191 -27.76 -22.93 5.42
N CYS A 192 -26.90 -22.39 6.27
CA CYS A 192 -26.42 -23.06 7.48
C CYS A 192 -27.20 -22.70 8.76
N SER A 193 -28.21 -21.82 8.66
CA SER A 193 -28.90 -21.18 9.80
C SER A 193 -29.51 -22.16 10.82
N ILE A 194 -29.77 -23.41 10.44
CA ILE A 194 -30.38 -24.44 11.29
C ILE A 194 -29.31 -25.33 11.97
N ILE A 195 -28.08 -25.36 11.46
CA ILE A 195 -27.11 -26.43 11.77
C ILE A 195 -25.90 -25.90 12.57
N ILE A 196 -25.44 -24.66 12.34
CA ILE A 196 -24.19 -24.16 12.92
C ILE A 196 -24.33 -22.68 13.31
N ASN A 197 -23.96 -22.34 14.55
CA ASN A 197 -23.66 -20.95 14.93
C ASN A 197 -22.37 -20.51 14.24
N GLY A 198 -22.45 -20.00 13.01
CA GLY A 198 -21.26 -19.64 12.25
C GLY A 198 -20.73 -18.27 12.64
N THR A 199 -19.75 -18.28 13.55
CA THR A 199 -18.95 -17.11 13.90
C THR A 199 -18.16 -16.59 12.70
N GLN A 200 -17.77 -17.47 11.76
CA GLN A 200 -16.93 -17.13 10.61
C GLN A 200 -17.65 -16.27 9.56
N TYR A 201 -18.88 -16.61 9.16
CA TYR A 201 -19.63 -15.77 8.20
C TYR A 201 -19.99 -14.41 8.81
N THR A 202 -20.20 -14.34 10.13
CA THR A 202 -20.44 -13.08 10.85
C THR A 202 -19.18 -12.22 10.83
N ALA A 203 -18.02 -12.79 11.17
CA ALA A 203 -16.74 -12.09 11.11
C ALA A 203 -16.42 -11.58 9.69
N MET A 204 -16.69 -12.39 8.65
CA MET A 204 -16.52 -11.98 7.26
C MET A 204 -17.43 -10.81 6.88
N ALA A 205 -18.71 -10.85 7.26
CA ALA A 205 -19.64 -9.76 7.01
C ALA A 205 -19.25 -8.47 7.76
N THR A 206 -18.79 -8.57 9.01
CA THR A 206 -18.30 -7.42 9.78
C THR A 206 -17.04 -6.81 9.16
N ALA A 207 -16.08 -7.63 8.73
CA ALA A 207 -14.89 -7.15 8.05
C ALA A 207 -15.24 -6.45 6.73
N ALA A 208 -16.18 -7.00 5.96
CA ALA A 208 -16.64 -6.38 4.72
C ALA A 208 -17.34 -5.04 4.98
N ALA A 209 -18.16 -4.92 6.03
CA ALA A 209 -18.77 -3.65 6.43
C ALA A 209 -17.70 -2.60 6.80
N GLN A 210 -16.64 -3.01 7.51
CA GLN A 210 -15.53 -2.12 7.82
C GLN A 210 -14.83 -1.61 6.55
N ILE A 211 -14.63 -2.46 5.54
CA ILE A 211 -14.03 -2.06 4.27
C ILE A 211 -14.91 -1.01 3.56
N MET A 212 -16.23 -1.17 3.58
CA MET A 212 -17.15 -0.19 3.00
C MET A 212 -17.06 1.18 3.72
N GLY A 213 -16.96 1.18 5.05
CA GLY A 213 -16.74 2.39 5.83
C GLY A 213 -15.39 3.06 5.52
N ASN A 214 -14.31 2.27 5.45
CA ASN A 214 -12.98 2.75 5.09
C ASN A 214 -12.96 3.37 3.69
N HIS A 215 -13.71 2.78 2.75
CA HIS A 215 -13.82 3.31 1.40
C HIS A 215 -14.43 4.71 1.38
N MET A 216 -15.48 4.94 2.17
CA MET A 216 -16.08 6.28 2.30
C MET A 216 -15.08 7.30 2.84
N ALA A 217 -14.37 6.97 3.92
CA ALA A 217 -13.35 7.85 4.48
C ALA A 217 -12.25 8.19 3.46
N LEU A 218 -11.74 7.17 2.76
CA LEU A 218 -10.69 7.36 1.75
C LEU A 218 -11.18 8.19 0.56
N THR A 219 -12.44 7.99 0.15
CA THR A 219 -13.06 8.78 -0.93
C THR A 219 -13.12 10.24 -0.55
N VAL A 220 -13.59 10.57 0.66
CA VAL A 220 -13.64 11.95 1.15
C VAL A 220 -12.23 12.56 1.20
N VAL A 221 -11.26 11.87 1.79
CA VAL A 221 -9.87 12.37 1.85
C VAL A 221 -9.29 12.59 0.46
N SER A 222 -9.60 11.72 -0.51
CA SER A 222 -9.10 11.86 -1.89
C SER A 222 -9.63 13.10 -2.61
N THR A 223 -10.75 13.68 -2.16
CA THR A 223 -11.26 14.95 -2.69
C THR A 223 -10.60 16.19 -2.09
N MET A 224 -9.79 16.04 -1.04
CA MET A 224 -9.13 17.14 -0.34
C MET A 224 -7.77 17.52 -0.96
N GLY A 225 -7.44 16.99 -2.13
CA GLY A 225 -6.24 17.38 -2.87
C GLY A 225 -6.28 18.87 -3.22
N HIS A 226 -5.19 19.57 -2.94
CA HIS A 226 -4.98 20.96 -3.36
C HIS A 226 -3.89 20.98 -4.41
N VAL A 227 -4.11 21.72 -5.50
CA VAL A 227 -3.11 21.83 -6.56
C VAL A 227 -2.10 22.91 -6.16
N ASP A 228 -0.88 22.49 -5.86
CA ASP A 228 0.26 23.39 -5.70
C ASP A 228 0.84 23.70 -7.08
N ILE A 229 0.39 24.80 -7.69
CA ILE A 229 0.87 25.34 -8.99
C ILE A 229 2.03 26.31 -8.76
#